data_AF-A0AAP5XS10-F1
#
_entry.id   AF-A0AAP5XS10-F1
#
_cell.length_a   1.000
_cell.length_b   1.000
_cell.length_c   1.000
_cell.angle_alpha   90.00
_cell.angle_beta   90.00
_cell.angle_gamma   90.00
#
_symmetry.space_group_name_H-M   'P 1'
#
loop_
_entity.id
_entity.type
_entity.pdbx_description
1 polymer ?
#
loop_
_entity_poly.entity_id
_entity_poly.type
_entity_poly.pdbx_seq_one_letter_code
_entity_poly.pdbx_strand_id
1 'polypeptide(L)'
;MKLLNTYEDKDEAENALTKISGEKRLASERDSTIVIYNLFGTPSWGNFYKLGMFNLPELQGMLELRKAGQPIDVAKHNEYIKTLGYVARTFDLSIPKHWL
;
A
#
# COMPACT_ATOMS: atom_id res chain seq x y z
N MET A 1 0.56 11.92 10.27
CA MET A 1 1.26 11.09 9.25
C MET A 1 2.04 9.90 9.85
N LYS A 2 2.22 8.81 9.08
CA LYS A 2 3.14 7.67 9.37
C LYS A 2 4.09 7.46 8.19
N LEU A 3 5.23 6.78 8.40
CA LEU A 3 6.10 6.33 7.29
C LEU A 3 5.34 5.28 6.48
N LEU A 4 5.12 5.55 5.19
CA LEU A 4 4.40 4.66 4.28
C LEU A 4 5.37 3.77 3.49
N ASN A 5 6.44 4.34 2.96
CA ASN A 5 7.46 3.62 2.23
C ASN A 5 8.81 4.36 2.23
N THR A 6 9.88 3.65 1.90
CA THR A 6 11.22 4.20 1.73
C THR A 6 11.71 3.86 0.32
N TYR A 7 12.29 4.85 -0.35
CA TYR A 7 12.81 4.73 -1.71
C TYR A 7 14.30 5.05 -1.74
N GLU A 8 15.04 4.42 -2.63
CA GLU A 8 16.46 4.74 -2.88
C GLU A 8 16.61 5.71 -4.06
N ASP A 9 15.63 5.73 -4.98
CA ASP A 9 15.56 6.66 -6.10
C ASP A 9 14.67 7.88 -5.79
N LYS A 10 15.14 9.07 -6.18
CA LYS A 10 14.44 10.33 -5.92
C LYS A 10 13.18 10.48 -6.79
N ASP A 11 13.28 10.15 -8.07
CA ASP A 11 12.19 10.31 -9.02
C ASP A 11 11.02 9.38 -8.68
N GLU A 12 11.32 8.13 -8.32
CA GLU A 12 10.33 7.17 -7.82
C GLU A 12 9.63 7.69 -6.56
N ALA A 13 10.39 8.29 -5.63
CA ALA A 13 9.87 8.83 -4.38
C ALA A 13 8.98 10.07 -4.61
N GLU A 14 9.39 10.98 -5.50
CA GLU A 14 8.63 12.16 -5.91
C GLU A 14 7.34 11.74 -6.64
N ASN A 15 7.43 10.79 -7.57
CA ASN A 15 6.29 10.22 -8.26
C ASN A 15 5.30 9.59 -7.26
N ALA A 16 5.78 8.79 -6.30
CA ALA A 16 4.96 8.22 -5.24
C ALA A 16 4.25 9.29 -4.38
N LEU A 17 4.94 10.38 -4.05
CA LEU A 17 4.36 11.52 -3.33
C LEU A 17 3.20 12.15 -4.12
N THR A 18 3.29 12.27 -5.45
CA THR A 18 2.20 12.84 -6.26
C THR A 18 0.93 11.99 -6.23
N LYS A 19 1.07 10.66 -6.17
CA LYS A 19 -0.05 9.71 -6.24
C LYS A 19 -0.94 9.75 -4.99
N ILE A 20 -0.35 9.86 -3.80
CA ILE A 20 -1.10 9.76 -2.54
C ILE A 20 -1.88 11.04 -2.20
N SER A 21 -2.94 10.88 -1.40
CA SER A 21 -3.85 11.97 -1.01
C SER A 21 -3.84 12.20 0.51
N GLY A 22 -4.24 13.40 0.93
CA GLY A 22 -4.21 13.83 2.33
C GLY A 22 -2.86 14.43 2.74
N GLU A 23 -2.62 14.50 4.06
CA GLU A 23 -1.34 14.95 4.63
C GLU A 23 -0.21 14.02 4.15
N LYS A 24 0.83 14.61 3.55
CA LYS A 24 1.96 13.88 2.96
C LYS A 24 3.24 14.71 2.98
N ARG A 25 4.39 14.02 3.09
CA ARG A 25 5.71 14.63 3.10
C ARG A 25 6.74 13.62 2.59
N LEU A 26 7.69 14.10 1.81
CA LEU A 26 8.89 13.36 1.47
C LEU A 26 10.08 13.95 2.24
N ALA A 27 10.86 13.09 2.88
CA ALA A 27 12.06 13.48 3.62
C ALA A 27 13.25 12.66 3.12
N SER A 28 14.33 13.32 2.74
CA SER A 28 15.60 12.64 2.44
C SER A 28 16.37 12.40 3.74
N GLU A 29 16.86 11.19 3.92
CA GLU A 29 17.82 10.82 4.97
C GLU A 29 19.11 10.35 4.31
N ARG A 30 20.25 10.77 4.86
CA ARG A 30 21.57 10.40 4.35
C ARG A 30 22.38 9.77 5.47
N ASP A 31 22.70 8.50 5.33
CA ASP A 31 23.66 7.81 6.19
C ASP A 31 24.90 7.47 5.35
N SER A 32 26.00 8.17 5.66
CA SER A 32 27.30 8.09 4.98
C SER A 32 27.29 8.20 3.44
N THR A 33 26.97 7.10 2.75
CA THR A 33 27.07 6.93 1.29
C THR A 33 25.72 6.78 0.59
N ILE A 34 24.62 6.54 1.31
CA ILE A 34 23.31 6.28 0.73
C ILE A 34 22.37 7.42 1.11
N VAL A 35 21.62 7.90 0.13
CA VAL A 35 20.48 8.80 0.35
C VAL A 35 19.23 7.98 0.13
N ILE A 36 18.38 7.92 1.15
CA ILE A 36 17.05 7.32 1.05
C ILE A 36 15.99 8.41 1.16
N TYR A 37 14.82 8.15 0.61
CA TYR A 37 13.69 9.05 0.57
C TYR A 37 12.51 8.41 1.29
N ASN A 38 12.26 8.88 2.50
CA ASN A 38 11.18 8.43 3.36
C ASN A 38 9.88 9.15 3.00
N LEU A 39 8.92 8.41 2.46
CA LEU A 39 7.58 8.90 2.12
C LEU A 39 6.66 8.74 3.33
N PHE A 40 6.31 9.86 3.95
CA PHE A 40 5.32 9.92 5.00
C PHE A 40 3.95 10.36 4.46
N GLY A 41 2.89 9.81 5.02
CA GLY A 41 1.54 10.27 4.71
C GLY A 41 0.47 9.69 5.61
N THR A 42 -0.79 9.98 5.30
CA THR A 42 -1.94 9.35 5.96
C THR A 42 -2.05 7.90 5.52
N PRO A 43 -1.94 6.92 6.44
CA PRO A 43 -2.15 5.52 6.08
C PRO A 43 -3.61 5.31 5.67
N SER A 44 -3.82 4.73 4.51
CA SER A 44 -5.13 4.33 4.03
C SER A 44 -4.98 3.28 2.95
N TRP A 45 -5.98 2.41 2.80
CA TRP A 45 -5.99 1.43 1.73
C TRP A 45 -5.89 2.06 0.33
N GLY A 46 -6.52 3.22 0.13
CA GLY A 46 -6.41 3.98 -1.11
C GLY A 46 -4.98 4.46 -1.39
N ASN A 47 -4.28 4.99 -0.38
CA ASN A 47 -2.89 5.40 -0.56
C ASN A 47 -1.97 4.19 -0.80
N PHE A 48 -2.14 3.10 -0.05
CA PHE A 48 -1.36 1.88 -0.26
C PHE A 48 -1.60 1.27 -1.65
N TYR A 49 -2.84 1.30 -2.14
CA TYR A 49 -3.17 0.86 -3.51
C TYR A 49 -2.46 1.72 -4.57
N LYS A 50 -2.50 3.04 -4.42
CA LYS A 50 -1.82 3.98 -5.33
C LYS A 50 -0.30 3.84 -5.32
N LEU A 51 0.26 3.39 -4.19
CA LEU A 51 1.68 3.06 -4.04
C LEU A 51 2.01 1.63 -4.54
N GLY A 52 1.03 0.85 -4.97
CA GLY A 52 1.24 -0.54 -5.42
C GLY A 52 1.60 -1.51 -4.29
N MET A 53 1.30 -1.17 -3.04
CA MET A 53 1.74 -1.92 -1.86
C MET A 53 0.81 -3.08 -1.51
N PHE A 54 1.36 -4.05 -0.77
CA PHE A 54 0.63 -5.15 -0.12
C PHE A 54 -0.25 -5.98 -1.07
N ASN A 55 0.13 -6.07 -2.35
CA ASN A 55 -0.62 -6.78 -3.40
C ASN A 55 -2.06 -6.28 -3.58
N LEU A 56 -2.36 -5.03 -3.16
CA LEU A 56 -3.67 -4.42 -3.35
C LEU A 56 -4.12 -4.33 -4.82
N PRO A 57 -3.23 -4.08 -5.80
CA PRO A 57 -3.60 -4.14 -7.21
C PRO A 57 -4.09 -5.52 -7.65
N GLU A 58 -3.42 -6.59 -7.20
CA GLU A 58 -3.83 -7.97 -7.48
C GLU A 58 -5.14 -8.31 -6.77
N LEU A 59 -5.29 -7.92 -5.50
CA LEU A 59 -6.53 -8.12 -4.75
C LEU A 59 -7.72 -7.44 -5.44
N GLN A 60 -7.55 -6.21 -5.93
CA GLN A 60 -8.61 -5.53 -6.68
C GLN A 60 -9.04 -6.35 -7.91
N GLY A 61 -8.08 -6.90 -8.66
CA GLY A 61 -8.37 -7.78 -9.79
C GLY A 61 -9.19 -9.02 -9.37
N MET A 62 -8.82 -9.66 -8.25
CA MET A 62 -9.58 -10.80 -7.73
C MET A 62 -11.00 -10.42 -7.29
N LEU A 63 -11.17 -9.28 -6.64
CA LEU A 63 -12.49 -8.81 -6.23
C LEU A 63 -13.41 -8.50 -7.42
N GLU A 64 -12.85 -7.93 -8.49
CA GLU A 64 -13.59 -7.68 -9.74
C GLU A 64 -13.98 -8.99 -10.44
N LEU A 65 -13.09 -9.99 -10.48
CA LEU A 65 -13.41 -11.33 -10.98
C LEU A 65 -14.53 -11.99 -10.17
N ARG A 66 -14.45 -11.94 -8.83
CA ARG A 66 -15.48 -12.45 -7.92
C ARG A 66 -16.83 -11.76 -8.16
N LYS A 67 -16.82 -10.44 -8.35
CA LYS A 67 -18.02 -9.64 -8.66
C LYS A 67 -18.62 -9.99 -10.03
N ALA A 68 -17.78 -10.35 -11.01
CA ALA A 68 -18.20 -10.85 -12.31
C ALA A 68 -18.66 -12.33 -12.30
N GLY A 69 -18.64 -13.00 -11.14
CA GLY A 69 -18.99 -14.42 -11.02
C GLY A 69 -17.92 -15.37 -11.56
N GLN A 70 -16.71 -14.87 -11.81
CA GLN A 70 -15.59 -15.69 -12.27
C GLN A 70 -14.90 -16.38 -11.09
N PRO A 71 -14.31 -17.57 -11.30
CA PRO A 71 -13.56 -18.25 -10.26
C PRO A 71 -12.32 -17.43 -9.88
N ILE A 72 -12.04 -17.39 -8.57
CA ILE A 72 -10.83 -16.80 -8.01
C ILE A 72 -10.05 -17.85 -7.24
N ASP A 73 -8.74 -17.65 -7.14
CA ASP A 73 -7.89 -18.46 -6.27
C ASP A 73 -8.17 -18.10 -4.80
N VAL A 74 -8.98 -18.92 -4.13
CA VAL A 74 -9.37 -18.70 -2.73
C VAL A 74 -8.16 -18.79 -1.79
N ALA A 75 -7.16 -19.62 -2.11
CA ALA A 75 -5.96 -19.75 -1.29
C ALA A 75 -5.15 -18.45 -1.34
N LYS A 76 -4.90 -17.92 -2.55
CA LYS A 76 -4.20 -16.66 -2.75
C LYS A 76 -4.94 -15.48 -2.12
N HIS A 77 -6.27 -15.44 -2.26
CA HIS A 77 -7.11 -14.43 -1.62
C HIS A 77 -6.94 -14.44 -0.10
N ASN A 78 -6.98 -15.62 0.53
CA ASN A 78 -6.81 -15.77 1.97
C ASN A 78 -5.41 -15.34 2.45
N GLU A 79 -4.35 -15.57 1.65
CA GLU A 79 -3.01 -15.05 1.95
C GLU A 79 -2.95 -13.52 1.92
N TYR A 80 -3.59 -12.89 0.93
CA TYR A 80 -3.69 -11.43 0.88
C TYR A 80 -4.44 -10.88 2.09
N ILE A 81 -5.59 -11.45 2.45
CA ILE A 81 -6.36 -11.01 3.62
C ILE A 81 -5.56 -11.18 4.92
N LYS A 82 -4.79 -12.26 5.08
CA LYS A 82 -3.89 -12.44 6.23
C LYS A 82 -2.83 -11.35 6.29
N THR A 83 -2.18 -11.06 5.17
CA THR A 83 -1.16 -10.00 5.06
C THR A 83 -1.75 -8.64 5.41
N LEU A 84 -2.91 -8.31 4.83
CA LEU A 84 -3.63 -7.07 5.14
C LEU A 84 -4.06 -7.00 6.60
N GLY A 85 -4.32 -8.13 7.26
CA GLY A 85 -4.60 -8.19 8.69
C GLY A 85 -3.44 -7.76 9.59
N TYR A 86 -2.19 -7.98 9.16
CA TYR A 86 -1.02 -7.45 9.86
C TYR A 86 -0.86 -5.95 9.59
N VAL A 87 -0.97 -5.53 8.34
CA VAL A 87 -0.89 -4.11 7.92
C VAL A 87 -1.96 -3.27 8.62
N ALA A 88 -3.19 -3.78 8.69
CA ALA A 88 -4.32 -3.18 9.37
C ALA A 88 -3.97 -2.86 10.84
N ARG A 89 -3.37 -3.80 11.56
CA ARG A 89 -2.96 -3.59 12.95
C ARG A 89 -1.81 -2.58 13.07
N THR A 90 -0.79 -2.67 12.22
CA THR A 90 0.36 -1.73 12.23
C THR A 90 -0.06 -0.29 11.97
N PHE A 91 -1.01 -0.10 11.05
CA PHE A 91 -1.44 1.22 10.62
C PHE A 91 -2.73 1.73 11.27
N ASP A 92 -3.36 0.93 12.15
CA ASP A 92 -4.66 1.21 12.79
C ASP A 92 -5.80 1.40 11.76
N LEU A 93 -5.89 0.46 10.82
CA LEU A 93 -6.91 0.42 9.78
C LEU A 93 -7.84 -0.77 9.99
N SER A 94 -9.07 -0.64 9.50
CA SER A 94 -10.02 -1.76 9.40
C SER A 94 -10.05 -2.31 7.98
N ILE A 95 -10.07 -3.63 7.83
CA ILE A 95 -10.27 -4.27 6.52
C ILE A 95 -11.74 -4.10 6.10
N PRO A 96 -12.03 -3.62 4.88
CA PRO A 96 -13.40 -3.53 4.40
C PRO A 96 -14.07 -4.90 4.31
N LYS A 97 -15.31 -5.02 4.83
CA LYS A 97 -16.06 -6.30 4.86
C LYS A 97 -16.26 -6.93 3.48
N HIS A 98 -16.35 -6.13 2.43
CA HIS A 98 -16.54 -6.60 1.06
C HIS A 98 -15.25 -7.21 0.45
N TRP A 99 -14.12 -7.13 1.15
CA TRP A 99 -12.88 -7.83 0.78
C TRP A 99 -12.79 -9.22 1.41
N LEU A 100 -13.67 -9.54 2.36
CA LEU A 100 -13.66 -10.80 3.10
C LEU A 100 -14.48 -11.90 2.40
#